data_AF-A0A9X1T269-F1
#
_entry.id   AF-A0A9X1T269-F1
#
_cell.length_a   1.000
_cell.length_b   1.000
_cell.length_c   1.000
_cell.angle_alpha   90.00
_cell.angle_beta   90.00
_cell.angle_gamma   90.00
#
_symmetry.space_group_name_H-M   'P 1'
#
loop_
_entity.id
_entity.type
_entity.pdbx_description
1 polymer ?
#
loop_
_entity_poly.entity_id
_entity_poly.type
_entity_poly.pdbx_seq_one_letter_code
_entity_poly.pdbx_strand_id
1 'polypeptide(L)'
;MAYRLKPAKRFTGEFQRIAGRELDKAIAALELRPEGTSRAIHVARRCLKRTRALYRLAAPEARKFYKSENARLRDASRTVADLRDATALIDTATILAERLSKEAGAGEDRAAAERAVEALRVRKGWVVTAEGDLDATIDAMIAELRDAKAAVRMRRFANGVRPTAYMLAASWRKAVERAQRALAASREQPTPEHFHTLRKRTQDYRFYHLLLQAAWPGVILARERQVKALIDRLGFIHDLAVLADTLAREPELLPPQDIAILRHAIGLEMRAQERHALGEGDALFGDIAGREAERIAILWLAAA
;
A
#
# COMPACT_ATOMS: atom_id res chain seq x y z
N MET A 1 -4.93 4.17 -18.00
CA MET A 1 -4.45 3.15 -17.02
C MET A 1 -5.13 1.80 -17.25
N ALA A 2 -4.36 0.69 -17.19
CA ALA A 2 -4.82 -0.67 -17.55
C ALA A 2 -5.47 -1.50 -16.42
N TYR A 3 -5.54 -0.95 -15.20
CA TYR A 3 -6.04 -1.62 -13.99
C TYR A 3 -7.48 -1.19 -13.67
N ARG A 4 -8.39 -1.58 -14.56
CA ARG A 4 -9.83 -1.31 -14.48
C ARG A 4 -10.56 -2.46 -15.16
N LEU A 5 -11.65 -2.92 -14.57
CA LEU A 5 -12.57 -3.89 -15.15
C LEU A 5 -13.55 -3.15 -16.06
N LYS A 6 -13.84 -3.69 -17.25
CA LYS A 6 -14.86 -3.16 -18.16
C LYS A 6 -16.16 -3.97 -17.97
N PRO A 7 -17.26 -3.34 -17.53
CA PRO A 7 -18.53 -4.05 -17.28
C PRO A 7 -19.06 -4.83 -18.50
N ALA A 8 -18.96 -4.23 -19.71
CA ALA A 8 -19.36 -4.87 -20.97
C ALA A 8 -18.45 -6.04 -21.44
N LYS A 9 -17.45 -6.45 -20.66
CA LYS A 9 -16.54 -7.56 -20.99
C LYS A 9 -16.67 -8.69 -19.97
N ARG A 10 -16.48 -9.93 -20.43
CA ARG A 10 -16.49 -11.12 -19.56
C ARG A 10 -15.44 -11.00 -18.46
N PHE A 11 -15.85 -11.22 -17.21
CA PHE A 11 -14.99 -11.07 -16.04
C PHE A 11 -13.69 -11.91 -16.14
N THR A 12 -13.76 -13.14 -16.66
CA THR A 12 -12.57 -13.98 -16.87
C THR A 12 -11.50 -13.28 -17.72
N GLY A 13 -11.88 -12.71 -18.86
CA GLY A 13 -10.93 -12.06 -19.76
C GLY A 13 -10.34 -10.80 -19.11
N GLU A 14 -11.17 -10.01 -18.43
CA GLU A 14 -10.69 -8.81 -17.73
C GLU A 14 -9.78 -9.15 -16.55
N PHE A 15 -10.10 -10.19 -15.77
CA PHE A 15 -9.26 -10.67 -14.66
C PHE A 15 -7.87 -11.10 -15.17
N GLN A 16 -7.84 -11.95 -16.20
CA GLN A 16 -6.59 -12.44 -16.80
C GLN A 16 -5.76 -11.28 -17.37
N ARG A 17 -6.43 -10.37 -18.08
CA ARG A 17 -5.80 -9.19 -18.69
C ARG A 17 -5.19 -8.26 -17.64
N ILE A 18 -5.89 -8.00 -16.53
CA ILE A 18 -5.40 -7.09 -15.48
C ILE A 18 -4.25 -7.74 -14.70
N ALA A 19 -4.45 -8.96 -14.19
CA ALA A 19 -3.43 -9.66 -13.41
C ALA A 19 -2.18 -9.92 -14.26
N GLY A 20 -2.35 -10.42 -15.49
CA GLY A 20 -1.24 -10.66 -16.42
C GLY A 20 -0.42 -9.39 -16.68
N ARG A 21 -1.08 -8.25 -16.92
CA ARG A 21 -0.38 -6.99 -17.16
C ARG A 21 0.35 -6.44 -15.94
N GLU A 22 -0.19 -6.58 -14.74
CA GLU A 22 0.55 -6.14 -13.54
C GLU A 22 1.72 -7.07 -13.25
N LEU A 23 1.59 -8.38 -13.49
CA LEU A 23 2.72 -9.33 -13.38
C LEU A 23 3.81 -9.04 -14.44
N ASP A 24 3.42 -8.76 -15.68
CA ASP A 24 4.38 -8.40 -16.75
C ASP A 24 5.15 -7.13 -16.44
N LYS A 25 4.48 -6.11 -15.89
CA LYS A 25 5.15 -4.88 -15.44
C LYS A 25 6.12 -5.14 -14.29
N ALA A 26 5.75 -6.01 -13.35
CA ALA A 26 6.64 -6.36 -12.24
C ALA A 26 7.88 -7.09 -12.74
N ILE A 27 7.71 -8.07 -13.62
CA ILE A 27 8.79 -8.84 -14.26
C ILE A 27 9.70 -7.89 -15.04
N ALA A 28 9.15 -7.08 -15.95
CA ALA A 28 9.94 -6.16 -16.77
C ALA A 28 10.72 -5.13 -15.93
N ALA A 29 10.15 -4.65 -14.82
CA ALA A 29 10.84 -3.74 -13.91
C ALA A 29 12.06 -4.42 -13.26
N LEU A 30 11.91 -5.67 -12.84
CA LEU A 30 12.97 -6.47 -12.18
C LEU A 30 14.05 -6.95 -13.17
N GLU A 31 13.69 -7.23 -14.42
CA GLU A 31 14.63 -7.66 -15.46
C GLU A 31 15.45 -6.49 -16.01
N LEU A 32 14.80 -5.36 -16.34
CA LEU A 32 15.45 -4.25 -17.04
C LEU A 32 16.12 -3.24 -16.10
N ARG A 33 15.58 -3.07 -14.89
CA ARG A 33 16.06 -2.17 -13.82
C ARG A 33 16.56 -0.79 -14.31
N PRO A 34 15.81 -0.07 -15.18
CA PRO A 34 16.32 1.14 -15.85
C PRO A 34 16.63 2.30 -14.90
N GLU A 35 15.94 2.35 -13.76
CA GLU A 35 16.11 3.34 -12.69
C GLU A 35 16.82 2.73 -11.46
N GLY A 36 17.51 1.59 -11.62
CA GLY A 36 18.20 0.86 -10.57
C GLY A 36 17.32 -0.11 -9.77
N THR A 37 17.96 -0.95 -8.96
CA THR A 37 17.35 -2.10 -8.26
C THR A 37 16.28 -1.69 -7.25
N SER A 38 16.53 -0.66 -6.43
CA SER A 38 15.56 -0.17 -5.44
C SER A 38 14.23 0.24 -6.10
N ARG A 39 14.32 0.95 -7.23
CA ARG A 39 13.16 1.40 -7.98
C ARG A 39 12.43 0.25 -8.66
N ALA A 40 13.17 -0.71 -9.22
CA ALA A 40 12.61 -1.94 -9.77
C ALA A 40 11.78 -2.71 -8.73
N ILE A 41 12.33 -2.93 -7.53
CA ILE A 41 11.65 -3.59 -6.40
C ILE A 41 10.39 -2.82 -5.98
N HIS A 42 10.47 -1.48 -5.91
CA HIS A 42 9.32 -0.64 -5.59
C HIS A 42 8.18 -0.84 -6.61
N VAL A 43 8.49 -0.81 -7.90
CA VAL A 43 7.52 -1.03 -8.99
C VAL A 43 6.92 -2.43 -8.91
N ALA A 44 7.75 -3.47 -8.70
CA ALA A 44 7.29 -4.84 -8.55
C ALA A 44 6.32 -4.98 -7.36
N ARG A 45 6.70 -4.49 -6.17
CA ARG A 45 5.85 -4.52 -4.96
C ARG A 45 4.52 -3.82 -5.19
N ARG A 46 4.51 -2.68 -5.87
CA ARG A 46 3.28 -1.96 -6.22
C ARG A 46 2.37 -2.80 -7.12
N CYS A 47 2.92 -3.44 -8.14
CA CYS A 47 2.18 -4.33 -9.04
C CYS A 47 1.63 -5.55 -8.28
N LEU A 48 2.43 -6.18 -7.41
CA LEU A 48 2.01 -7.33 -6.61
C LEU A 48 0.86 -6.97 -5.64
N LYS A 49 0.93 -5.81 -4.98
CA LYS A 49 -0.18 -5.30 -4.13
C LYS A 49 -1.48 -5.21 -4.93
N ARG A 50 -1.42 -4.69 -6.16
CA ARG A 50 -2.57 -4.57 -7.07
C ARG A 50 -3.10 -5.93 -7.53
N THR A 51 -2.22 -6.84 -7.94
CA THR A 51 -2.62 -8.20 -8.35
C THR A 51 -3.31 -8.94 -7.20
N ARG A 52 -2.77 -8.84 -5.99
CA ARG A 52 -3.35 -9.46 -4.79
C ARG A 52 -4.70 -8.88 -4.39
N ALA A 53 -4.91 -7.57 -4.59
CA ALA A 53 -6.22 -6.96 -4.41
C ALA A 53 -7.24 -7.51 -5.42
N LEU A 54 -6.86 -7.66 -6.69
CA LEU A 54 -7.73 -8.29 -7.70
C LEU A 54 -8.06 -9.74 -7.34
N TYR A 55 -7.10 -10.53 -6.84
CA TYR A 55 -7.37 -11.90 -6.38
C TYR A 55 -8.34 -11.93 -5.20
N ARG A 56 -8.23 -10.96 -4.29
CA ARG A 56 -9.15 -10.84 -3.15
C ARG A 56 -10.55 -10.45 -3.60
N LEU A 57 -10.66 -9.58 -4.61
CA LEU A 57 -11.95 -9.19 -5.21
C LEU A 57 -12.67 -10.41 -5.82
N ALA A 58 -11.92 -11.31 -6.46
CA ALA A 58 -12.42 -12.54 -7.07
C ALA A 58 -12.59 -13.72 -6.09
N ALA A 59 -12.20 -13.56 -4.82
CA ALA A 59 -12.17 -14.63 -3.84
C ALA A 59 -13.52 -15.34 -3.56
N PRO A 60 -14.70 -14.70 -3.69
CA PRO A 60 -15.97 -15.40 -3.51
C PRO A 60 -16.18 -16.56 -4.50
N GLU A 61 -15.75 -16.40 -5.76
CA GLU A 61 -15.84 -17.47 -6.78
C GLU A 61 -14.57 -18.32 -6.88
N ALA A 62 -13.43 -17.82 -6.40
CA ALA A 62 -12.12 -18.45 -6.59
C ALA A 62 -11.31 -18.58 -5.29
N ARG A 63 -11.96 -19.02 -4.19
CA ARG A 63 -11.35 -19.01 -2.84
C ARG A 63 -10.03 -19.78 -2.73
N LYS A 64 -9.93 -20.97 -3.35
CA LYS A 64 -8.71 -21.80 -3.34
C LYS A 64 -7.56 -21.12 -4.09
N PHE A 65 -7.83 -20.65 -5.32
CA PHE A 65 -6.89 -19.86 -6.13
C PHE A 65 -6.43 -18.61 -5.38
N TYR A 66 -7.35 -17.85 -4.77
CA TYR A 66 -6.98 -16.68 -3.97
C TYR A 66 -6.02 -17.06 -2.84
N LYS A 67 -6.27 -18.15 -2.10
CA LYS A 67 -5.38 -18.55 -0.99
C LYS A 67 -3.97 -18.87 -1.49
N SER A 68 -3.84 -19.71 -2.53
CA SER A 68 -2.53 -20.12 -3.06
C SER A 68 -1.78 -18.93 -3.65
N GLU A 69 -2.39 -18.20 -4.59
CA GLU A 69 -1.67 -17.19 -5.35
C GLU A 69 -1.43 -15.91 -4.54
N ASN A 70 -2.31 -15.58 -3.58
CA ASN A 70 -2.01 -14.49 -2.64
C ASN A 70 -0.85 -14.86 -1.70
N ALA A 71 -0.69 -16.13 -1.32
CA ALA A 71 0.46 -16.57 -0.53
C ALA A 71 1.74 -16.48 -1.36
N ARG A 72 1.74 -17.06 -2.57
CA ARG A 72 2.85 -16.94 -3.54
C ARG A 72 3.34 -15.51 -3.70
N LEU A 73 2.45 -14.59 -4.09
CA LEU A 73 2.81 -13.17 -4.30
C LEU A 73 3.15 -12.44 -3.00
N ARG A 74 2.73 -12.93 -1.83
CA ARG A 74 3.15 -12.36 -0.55
C ARG A 74 4.56 -12.78 -0.20
N ASP A 75 4.87 -14.04 -0.40
CA ASP A 75 6.13 -14.63 0.02
C ASP A 75 7.24 -14.18 -0.94
N ALA A 76 6.97 -14.13 -2.25
CA ALA A 76 7.86 -13.50 -3.25
C ALA A 76 8.13 -12.00 -2.98
N SER A 77 7.20 -11.29 -2.34
CA SER A 77 7.40 -9.87 -1.98
C SER A 77 8.16 -9.70 -0.66
N ARG A 78 8.26 -10.75 0.18
CA ARG A 78 8.96 -10.71 1.47
C ARG A 78 10.46 -10.88 1.31
N THR A 79 10.90 -11.66 0.33
CA THR A 79 12.32 -11.90 0.05
C THR A 79 13.07 -10.62 -0.29
N VAL A 80 12.40 -9.65 -0.91
CA VAL A 80 12.96 -8.32 -1.26
C VAL A 80 12.48 -7.20 -0.30
N ALA A 81 11.97 -7.54 0.89
CA ALA A 81 11.42 -6.54 1.81
C ALA A 81 12.47 -5.81 2.66
N ASP A 82 13.62 -6.43 2.88
CA ASP A 82 14.67 -5.92 3.79
C ASP A 82 15.65 -4.96 3.12
N LEU A 83 15.58 -4.83 1.79
CA LEU A 83 16.28 -3.80 1.00
C LEU A 83 15.57 -2.47 1.24
N ARG A 84 15.89 -1.89 2.40
CA ARG A 84 15.11 -0.85 3.07
C ARG A 84 14.90 0.40 2.23
N ASP A 85 13.76 1.01 2.53
CA ASP A 85 13.26 2.29 2.05
C ASP A 85 14.05 3.46 2.68
N ALA A 86 15.39 3.46 2.52
CA ALA A 86 16.27 4.52 3.03
C ALA A 86 15.84 5.90 2.50
N THR A 87 15.25 5.93 1.30
CA THR A 87 14.61 7.13 0.75
C THR A 87 13.40 7.58 1.59
N ALA A 88 12.50 6.68 1.99
CA ALA A 88 11.34 7.04 2.81
C ALA A 88 11.75 7.60 4.19
N LEU A 89 12.85 7.10 4.78
CA LEU A 89 13.40 7.66 6.02
C LEU A 89 13.91 9.10 5.81
N ILE A 90 14.67 9.34 4.74
CA ILE A 90 15.15 10.68 4.38
C ILE A 90 13.97 11.63 4.11
N ASP A 91 12.98 11.19 3.34
CA ASP A 91 11.78 11.98 3.02
C ASP A 91 10.99 12.32 4.30
N THR A 92 10.84 11.35 5.20
CA THR A 92 10.15 11.54 6.49
C THR A 92 10.87 12.54 7.38
N ALA A 93 12.20 12.42 7.51
CA ALA A 93 13.02 13.36 8.27
C ALA A 93 12.99 14.77 7.66
N THR A 94 12.94 14.87 6.32
CA THR A 94 12.83 16.14 5.60
C THR A 94 11.47 16.81 5.85
N ILE A 95 10.37 16.06 5.75
CA ILE A 95 9.03 16.56 6.06
C ILE A 95 8.95 17.03 7.52
N LEU A 96 9.58 16.31 8.45
CA LEU A 96 9.63 16.70 9.85
C LEU A 96 10.38 18.03 10.03
N ALA A 97 11.54 18.19 9.39
CA ALA A 97 12.31 19.44 9.42
C ALA A 97 11.51 20.63 8.86
N GLU A 98 10.81 20.44 7.73
CA GLU A 98 9.96 21.47 7.12
C GLU A 98 8.80 21.89 8.03
N ARG A 99 8.23 20.96 8.80
CA ARG A 99 7.14 21.27 9.73
C ARG A 99 7.63 22.03 10.94
N LEU A 100 8.73 21.58 11.54
CA LEU A 100 9.40 22.29 12.64
C LEU A 100 9.84 23.71 12.23
N SER A 101 10.18 23.92 10.95
CA SER A 101 10.52 25.27 10.47
C SER A 101 9.38 26.29 10.55
N LYS A 102 8.14 25.82 10.67
CA LYS A 102 6.93 26.67 10.77
C LYS A 102 6.53 26.96 12.22
N GLU A 103 7.16 26.30 13.19
CA GLU A 103 6.87 26.48 14.62
C GLU A 103 7.80 27.54 15.23
N ALA A 104 7.22 28.54 15.91
CA ALA A 104 8.00 29.58 16.56
C ALA A 104 8.79 29.00 17.74
N GLY A 105 10.12 29.22 17.77
CA GLY A 105 11.00 28.75 18.83
C GLY A 105 11.59 27.35 18.62
N ALA A 106 11.27 26.64 17.54
CA ALA A 106 11.76 25.29 17.24
C ALA A 106 13.14 25.25 16.55
N GLY A 107 14.03 26.21 16.85
CA GLY A 107 15.32 26.36 16.16
C GLY A 107 16.26 25.16 16.35
N GLU A 108 16.35 24.66 17.58
CA GLU A 108 17.17 23.48 17.90
C GLU A 108 16.57 22.19 17.32
N ASP A 109 15.24 22.03 17.42
CA ASP A 109 14.49 20.90 16.86
C ASP A 109 14.68 20.78 15.35
N ARG A 110 14.57 21.91 14.64
CA ARG A 110 14.83 21.99 13.22
C ARG A 110 16.26 21.57 12.89
N ALA A 111 17.24 22.11 13.61
CA ALA A 111 18.65 21.80 13.36
C ALA A 111 18.95 20.32 13.60
N ALA A 112 18.35 19.70 14.62
CA ALA A 112 18.45 18.26 14.87
C ALA A 112 17.84 17.45 13.70
N ALA A 113 16.70 17.86 13.15
CA ALA A 113 16.07 17.19 12.02
C ALA A 113 16.90 17.32 10.73
N GLU A 114 17.49 18.48 10.46
CA GLU A 114 18.39 18.69 9.32
C GLU A 114 19.65 17.82 9.43
N ARG A 115 20.23 17.68 10.64
CA ARG A 115 21.33 16.73 10.89
C ARG A 115 20.93 15.28 10.67
N ALA A 116 19.72 14.89 11.08
CA ALA A 116 19.19 13.55 10.84
C ALA A 116 19.05 13.23 9.34
N VAL A 117 18.55 14.19 8.55
CA VAL A 117 18.47 14.06 7.09
C VAL A 117 19.85 13.77 6.49
N GLU A 118 20.87 14.51 6.92
CA GLU A 118 22.22 14.33 6.39
C GLU A 118 22.84 12.98 6.81
N ALA A 119 22.71 12.61 8.09
CA ALA A 119 23.15 11.30 8.58
C ALA A 119 22.50 10.13 7.81
N LEU A 120 21.20 10.23 7.53
CA LEU A 120 20.47 9.21 6.76
C LEU A 120 20.90 9.15 5.28
N ARG A 121 21.29 10.27 4.67
CA ARG A 121 21.86 10.30 3.30
C ARG A 121 23.21 9.60 3.25
N VAL A 122 24.10 9.91 4.19
CA VAL A 122 25.40 9.24 4.32
C VAL A 122 25.18 7.74 4.49
N ARG A 123 24.35 7.32 5.45
CA ARG A 123 23.97 5.92 5.69
C ARG A 123 23.46 5.22 4.42
N LYS A 124 22.60 5.88 3.64
CA LYS A 124 22.10 5.34 2.37
C LYS A 124 23.22 5.08 1.36
N GLY A 125 24.22 5.96 1.28
CA GLY A 125 25.38 5.79 0.40
C GLY A 125 26.19 4.53 0.68
N TRP A 126 26.39 4.19 1.96
CA TRP A 126 27.15 3.00 2.39
C TRP A 126 26.41 1.67 2.13
N VAL A 127 25.07 1.68 2.15
CA VAL A 127 24.25 0.45 1.96
C VAL A 127 24.23 -0.02 0.49
N VAL A 128 24.41 0.89 -0.47
CA VAL A 128 24.28 0.58 -1.91
C VAL A 128 25.48 -0.23 -2.47
N THR A 129 26.59 -0.33 -1.75
CA THR A 129 27.84 -0.92 -2.27
C THR A 129 28.04 -2.42 -1.98
N ALA A 130 27.05 -3.11 -1.41
CA ALA A 130 27.18 -4.50 -0.96
C ALA A 130 26.11 -5.43 -1.56
N GLU A 131 26.17 -5.75 -2.85
CA GLU A 131 25.12 -6.60 -3.49
C GLU A 131 25.70 -7.69 -4.40
N GLY A 132 25.95 -8.87 -3.83
CA GLY A 132 26.14 -10.13 -4.57
C GLY A 132 24.99 -11.13 -4.39
N ASP A 133 24.24 -11.06 -3.28
CA ASP A 133 23.12 -11.97 -2.92
C ASP A 133 21.77 -11.53 -3.53
N LEU A 134 21.72 -10.31 -4.09
CA LEU A 134 20.47 -9.70 -4.52
C LEU A 134 19.98 -10.24 -5.87
N ASP A 135 20.88 -10.53 -6.81
CA ASP A 135 20.49 -10.98 -8.14
C ASP A 135 19.79 -12.34 -8.10
N ALA A 136 20.33 -13.29 -7.34
CA ALA A 136 19.68 -14.59 -7.13
C ALA A 136 18.28 -14.45 -6.52
N THR A 137 18.12 -13.54 -5.56
CA THR A 137 16.82 -13.25 -4.94
C THR A 137 15.82 -12.66 -5.94
N ILE A 138 16.28 -11.76 -6.81
CA ILE A 138 15.45 -11.15 -7.86
C ILE A 138 15.05 -12.19 -8.91
N ASP A 139 15.98 -13.05 -9.34
CA ASP A 139 15.70 -14.11 -10.31
C ASP A 139 14.67 -15.12 -9.78
N ALA A 140 14.80 -15.51 -8.51
CA ALA A 140 13.81 -16.34 -7.84
C ALA A 140 12.43 -15.65 -7.78
N MET A 141 12.40 -14.34 -7.48
CA MET A 141 11.15 -13.57 -7.51
C MET A 141 10.54 -13.57 -8.92
N ILE A 142 11.33 -13.35 -9.97
CA ILE A 142 10.87 -13.35 -11.37
C ILE A 142 10.24 -14.71 -11.73
N ALA A 143 10.88 -15.82 -11.34
CA ALA A 143 10.35 -17.17 -11.57
C ALA A 143 8.97 -17.35 -10.92
N GLU A 144 8.80 -16.95 -9.66
CA GLU A 144 7.51 -16.99 -8.96
C GLU A 144 6.43 -16.15 -9.64
N LEU A 145 6.79 -15.00 -10.23
CA LEU A 145 5.85 -14.16 -10.97
C LEU A 145 5.42 -14.78 -12.30
N ARG A 146 6.33 -15.50 -12.98
CA ARG A 146 6.02 -16.23 -14.22
C ARG A 146 5.05 -17.38 -13.93
N ASP A 147 5.24 -18.11 -12.84
CA ASP A 147 4.32 -19.16 -12.39
C ASP A 147 2.94 -18.60 -12.03
N ALA A 148 2.90 -17.49 -11.27
CA ALA A 148 1.66 -16.80 -10.94
C ALA A 148 0.91 -16.38 -12.23
N LYS A 149 1.64 -15.94 -13.25
CA LYS A 149 1.06 -15.54 -14.55
C LYS A 149 0.49 -16.74 -15.29
N ALA A 150 1.15 -17.89 -15.28
CA ALA A 150 0.63 -19.13 -15.85
C ALA A 150 -0.66 -19.57 -15.15
N ALA A 151 -0.69 -19.54 -13.81
CA ALA A 151 -1.89 -19.85 -13.03
C ALA A 151 -3.08 -18.91 -13.36
N VAL A 152 -2.81 -17.61 -13.51
CA VAL A 152 -3.82 -16.61 -13.92
C VAL A 152 -4.44 -16.97 -15.27
N ARG A 153 -3.63 -17.34 -16.27
CA ARG A 153 -4.11 -17.68 -17.63
C ARG A 153 -5.10 -18.85 -17.63
N MET A 154 -4.94 -19.79 -16.70
CA MET A 154 -5.83 -20.96 -16.58
C MET A 154 -7.11 -20.68 -15.81
N ARG A 155 -7.21 -19.57 -15.08
CA ARG A 155 -8.40 -19.26 -14.26
C ARG A 155 -9.62 -18.94 -15.13
N ARG A 156 -10.77 -19.52 -14.77
CA ARG A 156 -12.11 -19.26 -15.36
C ARG A 156 -13.12 -18.91 -14.26
N PHE A 157 -14.12 -18.10 -14.58
CA PHE A 157 -15.22 -17.67 -13.70
C PHE A 157 -16.57 -17.92 -14.38
N ALA A 158 -17.68 -17.80 -13.64
CA ALA A 158 -19.03 -18.05 -14.15
C ALA A 158 -19.44 -17.09 -15.31
N ASN A 159 -18.78 -15.94 -15.44
CA ASN A 159 -18.89 -14.99 -16.57
C ASN A 159 -20.26 -14.35 -16.82
N GLY A 160 -21.21 -14.39 -15.87
CA GLY A 160 -22.47 -13.65 -15.97
C GLY A 160 -22.41 -12.25 -15.35
N VAL A 161 -23.15 -11.30 -15.91
CA VAL A 161 -23.24 -9.91 -15.40
C VAL A 161 -23.75 -9.89 -13.96
N ARG A 162 -24.86 -10.58 -13.67
CA ARG A 162 -25.42 -10.71 -12.31
C ARG A 162 -24.47 -11.44 -11.34
N PRO A 163 -23.95 -12.65 -11.63
CA PRO A 163 -22.95 -13.30 -10.79
C PRO A 163 -21.74 -12.40 -10.48
N THR A 164 -21.22 -11.70 -11.48
CA THR A 164 -20.08 -10.78 -11.30
C THR A 164 -20.46 -9.63 -10.35
N ALA A 165 -21.63 -9.00 -10.53
CA ALA A 165 -22.10 -7.93 -9.64
C ALA A 165 -22.17 -8.40 -8.17
N TYR A 166 -22.75 -9.57 -7.91
CA TYR A 166 -22.86 -10.10 -6.55
C TYR A 166 -21.51 -10.49 -5.95
N MET A 167 -20.61 -11.08 -6.74
CA MET A 167 -19.24 -11.35 -6.30
C MET A 167 -18.51 -10.06 -5.91
N LEU A 168 -18.60 -9.01 -6.74
CA LEU A 168 -17.99 -7.71 -6.48
C LEU A 168 -18.55 -7.09 -5.20
N ALA A 169 -19.87 -7.10 -5.03
CA ALA A 169 -20.52 -6.58 -3.83
C ALA A 169 -20.12 -7.35 -2.56
N ALA A 170 -20.10 -8.69 -2.61
CA ALA A 170 -19.67 -9.52 -1.49
C ALA A 170 -18.22 -9.23 -1.07
N SER A 171 -17.33 -9.03 -2.03
CA SER A 171 -15.93 -8.66 -1.77
C SER A 171 -15.80 -7.23 -1.25
N TRP A 172 -16.58 -6.30 -1.78
CA TRP A 172 -16.62 -4.90 -1.35
C TRP A 172 -17.06 -4.78 0.11
N ARG A 173 -18.18 -5.42 0.46
CA ARG A 173 -18.69 -5.48 1.84
C ARG A 173 -17.61 -5.92 2.82
N LYS A 174 -16.92 -7.03 2.52
CA LYS A 174 -15.83 -7.56 3.34
C LYS A 174 -14.62 -6.62 3.41
N ALA A 175 -14.38 -5.79 2.41
CA ALA A 175 -13.30 -4.80 2.46
C ALA A 175 -13.66 -3.64 3.41
N VAL A 176 -14.89 -3.12 3.30
CA VAL A 176 -15.40 -2.06 4.20
C VAL A 176 -15.45 -2.55 5.65
N GLU A 177 -16.04 -3.72 5.92
CA GLU A 177 -16.10 -4.30 7.27
C GLU A 177 -14.71 -4.55 7.90
N ARG A 178 -13.69 -4.83 7.08
CA ARG A 178 -12.31 -4.96 7.58
C ARG A 178 -11.68 -3.60 7.85
N ALA A 179 -11.96 -2.59 7.03
CA ALA A 179 -11.48 -1.24 7.24
C ALA A 179 -12.11 -0.64 8.51
N GLN A 180 -13.42 -0.80 8.70
CA GLN A 180 -14.15 -0.37 9.90
C GLN A 180 -13.59 -1.02 11.18
N ARG A 181 -13.33 -2.34 11.15
CA ARG A 181 -12.68 -3.02 12.30
C ARG A 181 -11.26 -2.53 12.56
N ALA A 182 -10.47 -2.29 11.52
CA ALA A 182 -9.12 -1.77 11.68
C ALA A 182 -9.13 -0.32 12.20
N LEU A 183 -10.11 0.48 11.81
CA LEU A 183 -10.33 1.83 12.30
C LEU A 183 -10.73 1.83 13.78
N ALA A 184 -11.67 0.97 14.16
CA ALA A 184 -12.05 0.78 15.57
C ALA A 184 -10.85 0.35 16.43
N ALA A 185 -10.09 -0.65 16.00
CA ALA A 185 -8.89 -1.10 16.72
C ALA A 185 -7.83 0.01 16.85
N SER A 186 -7.63 0.82 15.80
CA SER A 186 -6.67 1.95 15.85
C SER A 186 -7.14 3.07 16.79
N ARG A 187 -8.45 3.21 17.00
CA ARG A 187 -9.04 4.18 17.94
C ARG A 187 -8.95 3.68 19.37
N GLU A 188 -9.31 2.43 19.61
CA GLU A 188 -9.29 1.81 20.94
C GLU A 188 -7.87 1.65 21.47
N GLN A 189 -6.93 1.28 20.58
CA GLN A 189 -5.53 1.04 20.90
C GLN A 189 -4.66 1.65 19.79
N PRO A 190 -4.19 2.91 19.94
CA PRO A 190 -3.40 3.58 18.92
C PRO A 190 -1.96 3.05 18.90
N THR A 191 -1.75 1.91 18.25
CA THR A 191 -0.42 1.29 18.07
C THR A 191 0.01 1.35 16.60
N PRO A 192 1.33 1.38 16.31
CA PRO A 192 1.84 1.33 14.94
C PRO A 192 1.28 0.13 14.14
N GLU A 193 1.08 -1.01 14.78
CA GLU A 193 0.53 -2.23 14.17
C GLU A 193 -0.93 -2.06 13.76
N HIS A 194 -1.74 -1.39 14.58
CA HIS A 194 -3.14 -1.10 14.27
C HIS A 194 -3.27 -0.09 13.12
N PHE A 195 -2.52 1.01 13.15
CA PHE A 195 -2.50 1.98 12.05
C PHE A 195 -1.95 1.37 10.75
N HIS A 196 -0.93 0.50 10.84
CA HIS A 196 -0.42 -0.24 9.69
C HIS A 196 -1.47 -1.22 9.13
N THR A 197 -2.28 -1.83 9.99
CA THR A 197 -3.41 -2.68 9.58
C THR A 197 -4.48 -1.83 8.89
N LEU A 198 -4.85 -0.68 9.45
CA LEU A 198 -5.78 0.27 8.83
C LEU A 198 -5.29 0.68 7.44
N ARG A 199 -4.01 1.05 7.31
CA ARG A 199 -3.38 1.35 6.00
C ARG A 199 -3.56 0.23 4.99
N LYS A 200 -3.30 -1.02 5.39
CA LYS A 200 -3.49 -2.18 4.50
C LYS A 200 -4.95 -2.30 4.03
N ARG A 201 -5.93 -2.06 4.91
CA ARG A 201 -7.36 -2.15 4.56
C ARG A 201 -7.81 -0.98 3.68
N THR A 202 -7.35 0.23 3.97
CA THR A 202 -7.59 1.40 3.12
C THR A 202 -6.99 1.22 1.73
N GLN A 203 -5.80 0.61 1.64
CA GLN A 203 -5.17 0.26 0.36
C GLN A 203 -5.99 -0.76 -0.45
N ASP A 204 -6.49 -1.81 0.21
CA ASP A 204 -7.37 -2.80 -0.43
C ASP A 204 -8.62 -2.11 -1.01
N TYR A 205 -9.26 -1.24 -0.22
CA TYR A 205 -10.42 -0.45 -0.63
C TYR A 205 -10.12 0.47 -1.82
N ARG A 206 -8.98 1.17 -1.81
CA ARG A 206 -8.53 2.00 -2.93
C ARG A 206 -8.39 1.21 -4.23
N PHE A 207 -7.81 0.02 -4.17
CA PHE A 207 -7.63 -0.80 -5.37
C PHE A 207 -8.97 -1.23 -5.96
N TYR A 208 -10.00 -1.45 -5.14
CA TYR A 208 -11.34 -1.76 -5.64
C TYR A 208 -11.97 -0.56 -6.36
N HIS A 209 -11.83 0.65 -5.82
CA HIS A 209 -12.22 1.89 -6.52
C HIS A 209 -11.54 1.99 -7.89
N LEU A 210 -10.22 1.79 -7.96
CA LEU A 210 -9.50 1.81 -9.24
C LEU A 210 -9.99 0.74 -10.23
N LEU A 211 -10.27 -0.48 -9.73
CA LEU A 211 -10.80 -1.57 -10.56
C LEU A 211 -12.19 -1.25 -11.12
N LEU A 212 -13.05 -0.58 -10.36
CA LEU A 212 -14.44 -0.30 -10.73
C LEU A 212 -14.64 1.07 -11.40
N GLN A 213 -13.58 1.87 -11.54
CA GLN A 213 -13.64 3.22 -12.14
C GLN A 213 -14.33 3.26 -13.52
N ALA A 214 -14.26 2.18 -14.31
CA ALA A 214 -14.92 2.14 -15.61
C ALA A 214 -16.45 2.06 -15.53
N ALA A 215 -17.00 1.52 -14.43
CA ALA A 215 -18.43 1.46 -14.22
C ALA A 215 -18.99 2.85 -13.90
N TRP A 216 -18.29 3.65 -13.09
CA TRP A 216 -18.77 4.98 -12.70
C TRP A 216 -17.63 5.99 -12.41
N PRO A 217 -17.11 6.71 -13.42
CA PRO A 217 -15.90 7.50 -13.26
C PRO A 217 -16.00 8.65 -12.23
N GLY A 218 -17.10 9.40 -12.20
CA GLY A 218 -17.21 10.64 -11.41
C GLY A 218 -17.16 10.40 -9.88
N VAL A 219 -18.09 9.59 -9.37
CA VAL A 219 -18.21 9.31 -7.92
C VAL A 219 -17.00 8.54 -7.39
N ILE A 220 -16.49 7.59 -8.19
CA ILE A 220 -15.34 6.76 -7.80
C ILE A 220 -14.06 7.60 -7.73
N LEU A 221 -13.85 8.55 -8.64
CA LEU A 221 -12.66 9.41 -8.61
C LEU A 221 -12.64 10.37 -7.43
N ALA A 222 -13.78 10.98 -7.07
CA ALA A 222 -13.85 11.85 -5.90
C ALA A 222 -13.53 11.09 -4.62
N ARG A 223 -14.11 9.88 -4.46
CA ARG A 223 -13.84 9.04 -3.29
C ARG A 223 -12.40 8.53 -3.29
N GLU A 224 -11.85 8.12 -4.44
CA GLU A 224 -10.46 7.64 -4.55
C GLU A 224 -9.43 8.67 -4.07
N ARG A 225 -9.66 9.97 -4.30
CA ARG A 225 -8.80 11.05 -3.78
C ARG A 225 -8.79 11.09 -2.25
N GLN A 226 -9.95 10.95 -1.61
CA GLN A 226 -10.06 10.88 -0.16
C GLN A 226 -9.37 9.61 0.38
N VAL A 227 -9.56 8.46 -0.29
CA VAL A 227 -8.85 7.22 0.08
C VAL A 227 -7.34 7.39 -0.03
N LYS A 228 -6.86 8.05 -1.10
CA LYS A 228 -5.44 8.32 -1.31
C LYS A 228 -4.88 9.21 -0.20
N ALA A 229 -5.56 10.30 0.16
CA ALA A 229 -5.13 11.19 1.24
C ALA A 229 -4.95 10.42 2.56
N LEU A 230 -5.92 9.58 2.93
CA LEU A 230 -5.82 8.74 4.13
C LEU A 230 -4.66 7.72 4.04
N ILE A 231 -4.43 7.10 2.88
CA ILE A 231 -3.30 6.18 2.69
C ILE A 231 -1.96 6.88 2.84
N ASP A 232 -1.83 8.09 2.28
CA ASP A 232 -0.60 8.86 2.34
C ASP A 232 -0.32 9.26 3.81
N ARG A 233 -1.35 9.71 4.55
CA ARG A 233 -1.24 10.01 5.98
C ARG A 233 -0.86 8.79 6.83
N LEU A 234 -1.54 7.66 6.62
CA LEU A 234 -1.20 6.40 7.30
C LEU A 234 0.18 5.88 6.89
N GLY A 235 0.66 6.22 5.69
CA GLY A 235 2.03 5.99 5.26
C GLY A 235 2.99 6.79 6.12
N PHE A 236 2.77 8.09 6.25
CA PHE A 236 3.60 8.97 7.06
C PHE A 236 3.66 8.56 8.55
N ILE A 237 2.54 8.12 9.15
CA ILE A 237 2.53 7.55 10.52
C ILE A 237 3.47 6.34 10.63
N HIS A 238 3.43 5.44 9.64
CA HIS A 238 4.31 4.27 9.62
C HIS A 238 5.78 4.69 9.46
N ASP A 239 6.06 5.63 8.55
CA ASP A 239 7.43 6.05 8.27
C ASP A 239 8.04 6.79 9.47
N LEU A 240 7.25 7.57 10.22
CA LEU A 240 7.64 8.15 11.51
C LEU A 240 7.98 7.09 12.56
N ALA A 241 7.17 6.03 12.67
CA ALA A 241 7.45 4.92 13.59
C ALA A 241 8.76 4.19 13.23
N VAL A 242 9.02 3.99 11.93
CA VAL A 242 10.27 3.39 11.44
C VAL A 242 11.46 4.32 11.69
N LEU A 243 11.29 5.65 11.54
CA LEU A 243 12.33 6.62 11.87
C LEU A 243 12.69 6.58 13.36
N ALA A 244 11.70 6.58 14.25
CA ALA A 244 11.92 6.47 15.69
C ALA A 244 12.65 5.17 16.08
N ASP A 245 12.24 4.05 15.49
CA ASP A 245 12.88 2.74 15.70
C ASP A 245 14.32 2.70 15.16
N THR A 246 14.60 3.37 14.03
CA THR A 246 15.95 3.49 13.47
C THR A 246 16.86 4.29 14.40
N LEU A 247 16.41 5.46 14.87
CA LEU A 247 17.17 6.29 15.83
C LEU A 247 17.42 5.57 17.16
N ALA A 248 16.56 4.63 17.55
CA ALA A 248 16.74 3.83 18.76
C ALA A 248 17.75 2.69 18.59
N ARG A 249 17.82 2.08 17.39
CA ARG A 249 18.73 0.96 17.11
C ARG A 249 20.12 1.38 16.66
N GLU A 250 20.24 2.56 16.09
CA GLU A 250 21.50 3.11 15.56
C GLU A 250 21.81 4.45 16.26
N PRO A 251 22.09 4.45 17.58
CA PRO A 251 22.34 5.67 18.35
C PRO A 251 23.58 6.44 17.89
N GLU A 252 24.48 5.81 17.15
CA GLU A 252 25.66 6.42 16.53
C GLU A 252 25.34 7.35 15.36
N LEU A 253 24.11 7.33 14.83
CA LEU A 253 23.71 8.20 13.72
C LEU A 253 23.75 9.68 14.09
N LEU A 254 23.47 10.01 15.35
CA LEU A 254 23.31 11.39 15.82
C LEU A 254 23.78 11.54 17.27
N PRO A 255 24.16 12.77 17.69
CA PRO A 255 24.38 13.07 19.10
C PRO A 255 23.17 12.69 19.98
N PRO A 256 23.37 12.22 21.23
CA PRO A 256 22.27 11.83 22.12
C PRO A 256 21.21 12.91 22.34
N GLN A 257 21.62 14.18 22.38
CA GLN A 257 20.71 15.33 22.48
C GLN A 257 19.77 15.43 21.29
N ASP A 258 20.28 15.27 20.06
CA ASP A 258 19.48 15.31 18.83
C ASP A 258 18.49 14.15 18.78
N ILE A 259 18.91 12.94 19.21
CA ILE A 259 18.02 11.78 19.29
C ILE A 259 16.87 12.05 20.26
N ALA A 260 17.15 12.64 21.42
CA ALA A 260 16.12 12.98 22.41
C ALA A 260 15.10 14.00 21.85
N ILE A 261 15.60 15.07 21.23
CA ILE A 261 14.79 16.10 20.57
C ILE A 261 13.91 15.48 19.48
N LEU A 262 14.49 14.69 18.59
CA LEU A 262 13.76 14.06 17.49
C LEU A 262 12.73 13.05 17.96
N ARG A 263 13.03 12.25 18.99
CA ARG A 263 12.05 11.33 19.57
C ARG A 263 10.84 12.08 20.13
N HIS A 264 11.06 13.24 20.75
CA HIS A 264 9.97 14.08 21.23
C HIS A 264 9.13 14.63 20.08
N ALA A 265 9.76 15.25 19.08
CA ALA A 265 9.11 15.81 17.90
C ALA A 265 8.32 14.74 17.11
N ILE A 266 8.93 13.57 16.86
CA ILE A 266 8.26 12.43 16.21
C ILE A 266 7.03 12.00 17.02
N GLY A 267 7.12 11.91 18.34
CA GLY A 267 5.99 11.52 19.19
C GLY A 267 4.83 12.51 19.13
N LEU A 268 5.10 13.82 19.09
CA LEU A 268 4.06 14.85 18.91
C LEU A 268 3.40 14.75 17.54
N GLU A 269 4.21 14.65 16.50
CA GLU A 269 3.75 14.58 15.12
C GLU A 269 2.93 13.30 14.87
N MET A 270 3.41 12.13 15.32
CA MET A 270 2.66 10.87 15.24
C MET A 270 1.26 11.02 15.84
N ARG A 271 1.14 11.52 17.08
CA ARG A 271 -0.16 11.70 17.74
C ARG A 271 -1.08 12.63 16.96
N ALA A 272 -0.54 13.70 16.35
CA ALA A 272 -1.33 14.60 15.51
C ALA A 272 -1.84 13.89 14.25
N GLN A 273 -0.97 13.17 13.54
CA GLN A 273 -1.34 12.44 12.33
C GLN A 273 -2.35 11.32 12.60
N GLU A 274 -2.18 10.60 13.70
CA GLU A 274 -3.11 9.55 14.14
C GLU A 274 -4.51 10.11 14.35
N ARG A 275 -4.66 11.25 15.05
CA ARG A 275 -5.97 11.92 15.23
C ARG A 275 -6.61 12.29 13.89
N HIS A 276 -5.84 12.88 12.97
CA HIS A 276 -6.34 13.22 11.64
C HIS A 276 -6.73 11.98 10.83
N ALA A 277 -5.93 10.92 10.88
CA ALA A 277 -6.20 9.66 10.16
C ALA A 277 -7.48 8.99 10.68
N LEU A 278 -7.76 9.05 11.98
CA LEU A 278 -9.00 8.53 12.55
C LEU A 278 -10.21 9.33 12.05
N GLY A 279 -10.15 10.67 12.05
CA GLY A 279 -11.24 11.51 11.53
C GLY A 279 -11.50 11.32 10.03
N GLU A 280 -10.44 11.25 9.22
CA GLU A 280 -10.54 10.91 7.80
C GLU A 280 -11.11 9.50 7.58
N GLY A 281 -10.71 8.55 8.42
CA GLY A 281 -11.23 7.18 8.43
C GLY A 281 -12.73 7.11 8.72
N ASP A 282 -13.21 7.87 9.70
CA ASP A 282 -14.64 7.93 10.04
C ASP A 282 -15.47 8.46 8.88
N ALA A 283 -15.02 9.56 8.26
CA ALA A 283 -15.69 10.15 7.10
C ALA A 283 -15.73 9.16 5.92
N LEU A 284 -14.66 8.40 5.71
CA LEU A 284 -14.55 7.49 4.57
C LEU A 284 -15.31 6.17 4.76
N PHE A 285 -15.34 5.64 5.98
CA PHE A 285 -15.89 4.32 6.33
C PHE A 285 -17.15 4.39 7.19
N GLY A 286 -17.78 5.55 7.33
CA GLY A 286 -19.01 5.74 8.11
C GLY A 286 -20.27 5.13 7.49
N ASP A 287 -20.25 4.80 6.19
CA ASP A 287 -21.37 4.14 5.51
C ASP A 287 -21.56 2.68 6.00
N ILE A 288 -22.80 2.19 5.97
CA ILE A 288 -23.07 0.76 6.26
C ILE A 288 -22.50 -0.07 5.11
N ALA A 289 -21.57 -0.98 5.42
CA ALA A 289 -20.86 -1.80 4.45
C ALA A 289 -21.78 -2.56 3.47
N GLY A 290 -22.93 -3.05 3.97
CA GLY A 290 -23.95 -3.71 3.16
C GLY A 290 -24.59 -2.78 2.13
N ARG A 291 -24.97 -1.56 2.54
CA ARG A 291 -25.57 -0.55 1.65
C ARG A 291 -24.59 -0.11 0.58
N GLU A 292 -23.32 0.10 0.95
CA GLU A 292 -22.29 0.46 -0.03
C GLU A 292 -22.06 -0.67 -1.05
N ALA A 293 -22.00 -1.92 -0.59
CA ALA A 293 -21.86 -3.08 -1.47
C ALA A 293 -23.06 -3.25 -2.43
N GLU A 294 -24.29 -3.02 -1.96
CA GLU A 294 -25.49 -3.07 -2.79
C GLU A 294 -25.45 -2.01 -3.89
N ARG A 295 -25.07 -0.77 -3.55
CA ARG A 295 -24.84 0.29 -4.55
C ARG A 295 -23.82 -0.16 -5.61
N ILE A 296 -22.72 -0.80 -5.19
CA ILE A 296 -21.71 -1.32 -6.14
C ILE A 296 -22.30 -2.37 -7.09
N ALA A 297 -23.16 -3.29 -6.60
CA ALA A 297 -23.83 -4.24 -7.48
C ALA A 297 -24.76 -3.52 -8.49
N ILE A 298 -25.59 -2.59 -8.03
CA ILE A 298 -26.52 -1.82 -8.88
C ILE A 298 -25.75 -1.06 -9.97
N LEU A 299 -24.68 -0.36 -9.60
CA LEU A 299 -23.85 0.39 -10.54
C LEU A 299 -23.18 -0.53 -11.56
N TRP A 300 -22.73 -1.72 -11.15
CA TRP A 300 -22.17 -2.69 -12.09
C TRP A 300 -23.22 -3.19 -13.08
N LEU A 301 -24.42 -3.52 -12.60
CA LEU A 301 -25.54 -3.99 -13.44
C LEU A 301 -25.96 -2.91 -14.45
N ALA A 302 -25.99 -1.64 -14.05
CA ALA A 302 -26.36 -0.53 -14.92
C ALA A 302 -25.31 -0.22 -16.00
N ALA A 303 -24.03 -0.54 -15.75
CA ALA A 303 -22.94 -0.24 -16.67
C ALA A 303 -22.57 -1.38 -17.63
N ALA A 304 -23.05 -2.61 -17.36
CA ALA A 304 -22.72 -3.84 -18.08
C ALA A 304 -23.66 -4.11 -19.26
#